data_AF-A0A521BGF0-F1
#
_entry.id   AF-A0A521BGF0-F1
#
_cell.length_a   1.000
_cell.length_b   1.000
_cell.length_c   1.000
_cell.angle_alpha   90.00
_cell.angle_beta   90.00
_cell.angle_gamma   90.00
#
_symmetry.space_group_name_H-M   'P 1'
#
loop_
_entity.id
_entity.type
_entity.pdbx_description
1 polymer ?
#
loop_
_entity_poly.entity_id
_entity_poly.type
_entity_poly.pdbx_seq_one_letter_code
_entity_poly.pdbx_strand_id
1 'polypeptide(L)'
;MQQKLIVLVVLIVFSFRAAAQNEAVYITDKVSDKYAYVDVIKTYEKIAAKGYKSVDLFQKLGDSSYQHDKLEKAADWYDKLFAMTSDLEPVYYYRYAESLRFICQNEKADAIIEKLKRKSKVIKKKV
;
A
#
# COMPACT_ATOMS: atom_id res chain seq x y z
N MET A 1 -36.96 14.47 45.81
CA MET A 1 -36.21 13.45 45.03
C MET A 1 -36.96 12.95 43.80
N GLN A 2 -38.29 12.84 43.84
CA GLN A 2 -39.08 12.29 42.73
C GLN A 2 -39.07 13.12 41.43
N GLN A 3 -38.96 14.46 41.52
CA GLN A 3 -38.88 15.31 40.32
C GLN A 3 -37.57 15.15 39.54
N LYS A 4 -36.46 14.84 40.22
CA LYS A 4 -35.17 14.56 39.56
C LYS A 4 -35.19 13.21 38.80
N LEU A 5 -35.96 12.24 39.30
CA LEU A 5 -36.19 10.95 38.66
C LEU A 5 -37.04 11.08 37.37
N ILE A 6 -38.04 11.97 37.36
CA ILE A 6 -38.89 12.21 36.18
C ILE A 6 -38.08 12.84 35.04
N VAL A 7 -37.21 13.81 35.35
CA VAL A 7 -36.34 14.46 34.34
C VAL A 7 -35.35 13.45 33.73
N LEU A 8 -34.84 12.51 34.53
CA LEU A 8 -33.92 11.48 34.06
C LEU A 8 -34.62 10.49 33.09
N VAL A 9 -35.87 10.14 33.34
CA VAL A 9 -36.65 9.22 32.49
C VAL A 9 -37.01 9.87 31.15
N VAL A 10 -37.34 11.17 31.13
CA VAL A 10 -37.66 11.90 29.89
C VAL A 10 -36.43 12.01 28.96
N LEU A 11 -35.22 12.12 29.52
CA LEU A 11 -33.97 12.20 28.77
C LEU A 11 -33.61 10.89 28.06
N ILE A 12 -34.03 9.74 28.59
CA ILE A 12 -33.75 8.42 28.00
C ILE A 12 -34.71 8.12 26.83
N VAL A 13 -35.96 8.59 26.91
CA VAL A 13 -36.97 8.42 25.84
C VAL A 13 -36.63 9.24 24.59
N PHE A 14 -35.89 10.35 24.74
CA PHE A 14 -35.49 11.20 23.61
C PHE A 14 -34.32 10.63 22.77
N SER A 15 -33.58 9.66 23.30
CA SER A 15 -32.42 9.04 22.63
C SER A 15 -32.81 7.93 21.64
N PHE A 16 -34.07 7.50 21.62
CA PHE A 16 -34.59 6.47 20.69
C PHE A 16 -35.27 7.08 19.46
N ARG A 17 -34.55 7.97 18.77
CA ARG A 17 -34.81 8.30 17.37
C ARG A 17 -33.52 8.10 16.59
N ALA A 18 -33.02 6.86 16.59
CA ALA A 18 -32.23 6.38 15.47
C ALA A 18 -33.16 6.40 14.25
N ALA A 19 -33.22 7.56 13.59
CA ALA A 19 -33.61 7.61 12.20
C ALA A 19 -32.59 6.71 11.48
N ALA A 20 -32.99 5.47 11.25
CA ALA A 20 -32.52 4.74 10.08
C ALA A 20 -32.82 5.69 8.91
N GLN A 21 -31.82 6.48 8.53
CA GLN A 21 -31.87 7.24 7.30
C GLN A 21 -32.00 6.18 6.23
N ASN A 22 -33.24 5.93 5.79
CA ASN A 22 -33.46 5.32 4.49
C ASN A 22 -32.78 6.27 3.52
N GLU A 23 -31.56 5.94 3.12
CA GLU A 23 -31.04 6.48 1.88
C GLU A 23 -32.08 6.10 0.83
N ALA A 24 -32.79 7.11 0.31
CA ALA A 24 -33.54 6.91 -0.90
C ALA A 24 -32.49 6.49 -1.93
N VAL A 25 -32.38 5.18 -2.18
CA VAL A 25 -31.56 4.63 -3.24
C VAL A 25 -32.20 5.09 -4.52
N TYR A 26 -31.78 6.27 -4.99
CA TYR A 26 -31.95 6.63 -6.37
C TYR A 26 -31.09 5.64 -7.15
N ILE A 27 -31.71 4.56 -7.62
CA ILE A 27 -31.14 3.79 -8.73
C ILE A 27 -31.09 4.78 -9.89
N THR A 28 -29.95 5.44 -10.01
CA THR A 28 -29.60 6.21 -11.19
C THR A 28 -29.25 5.19 -12.27
N ASP A 29 -30.28 4.56 -12.81
CA ASP A 29 -30.23 3.96 -14.15
C ASP A 29 -30.06 5.13 -15.12
N LYS A 30 -28.84 5.66 -15.22
CA LYS A 30 -28.42 6.59 -16.26
C LYS A 30 -26.92 6.86 -16.20
N VAL A 31 -26.22 6.21 -17.12
CA VAL A 31 -25.06 6.75 -17.83
C VAL A 31 -23.85 7.05 -16.94
N SER A 32 -23.13 6.01 -16.51
CA SER A 32 -21.68 6.14 -16.38
C SER A 32 -21.07 5.72 -17.72
N ASP A 33 -21.05 6.68 -18.63
CA ASP A 33 -20.29 6.59 -19.87
C ASP A 33 -18.83 6.20 -19.55
N LYS A 34 -18.46 4.98 -19.94
CA LYS A 34 -17.15 4.60 -20.50
C LYS A 34 -15.87 5.27 -19.95
N TYR A 35 -15.79 5.63 -18.68
CA TYR A 35 -14.49 5.70 -18.02
C TYR A 35 -14.09 4.26 -17.77
N ALA A 36 -13.41 3.65 -18.76
CA ALA A 36 -12.72 2.39 -18.52
C ALA A 36 -11.84 2.63 -17.31
N TYR A 37 -12.17 2.04 -16.17
CA TYR A 37 -11.35 2.09 -14.99
C TYR A 37 -10.05 1.37 -15.35
N VAL A 38 -9.06 2.15 -15.78
CA VAL A 38 -7.75 1.62 -16.15
C VAL A 38 -7.02 1.37 -14.85
N ASP A 39 -6.90 0.09 -14.51
CA ASP A 39 -6.00 -0.36 -13.46
C ASP A 39 -4.56 0.01 -13.88
N VAL A 40 -4.05 1.06 -13.24
CA VAL A 40 -2.75 1.66 -13.53
C VAL A 40 -1.63 0.62 -13.31
N ILE A 41 -1.77 -0.25 -12.30
CA ILE A 41 -0.79 -1.29 -12.00
C ILE A 41 -0.78 -2.34 -13.10
N LYS A 42 -1.94 -2.79 -13.57
CA LYS A 42 -2.01 -3.69 -14.74
C LYS A 42 -1.40 -3.05 -16.00
N THR A 43 -1.55 -1.74 -16.16
CA THR A 43 -0.95 -1.02 -17.28
C THR A 43 0.58 -0.99 -17.17
N TYR A 44 1.12 -0.72 -15.99
CA TYR A 44 2.56 -0.80 -15.72
C TYR A 44 3.12 -2.20 -15.92
N GLU A 45 2.40 -3.25 -15.52
CA GLU A 45 2.82 -4.64 -15.75
C GLU A 45 2.91 -4.95 -17.24
N LYS A 46 1.94 -4.50 -18.05
CA LYS A 46 1.99 -4.64 -19.52
C LYS A 46 3.15 -3.89 -20.13
N ILE A 47 3.43 -2.68 -19.65
CA ILE A 47 4.56 -1.86 -20.11
C ILE A 47 5.90 -2.55 -19.77
N ALA A 48 6.05 -3.06 -18.55
CA ALA A 48 7.22 -3.82 -18.12
C ALA A 48 7.39 -5.12 -18.93
N ALA A 49 6.29 -5.82 -19.22
CA ALA A 49 6.29 -7.03 -20.05
C ALA A 49 6.72 -6.77 -21.50
N LYS A 50 6.48 -5.56 -22.02
CA LYS A 50 7.02 -5.11 -23.31
C LYS A 50 8.52 -4.75 -23.27
N GLY A 51 9.17 -4.92 -22.13
CA GLY A 51 10.60 -4.66 -21.95
C GLY A 51 10.96 -3.23 -21.55
N TYR A 52 9.97 -2.35 -21.33
CA TYR A 52 10.25 -1.02 -20.79
C TYR A 52 10.74 -1.14 -19.34
N LYS A 53 11.81 -0.41 -19.01
CA LYS A 53 12.44 -0.44 -17.69
C LYS A 53 12.71 0.98 -17.24
N SER A 54 12.29 1.30 -16.02
CA SER A 54 12.69 2.55 -15.36
C SER A 54 12.62 2.34 -13.84
N VAL A 55 13.37 3.17 -13.12
CA VAL A 55 13.35 3.16 -11.64
C VAL A 55 11.93 3.42 -11.13
N ASP A 56 11.26 4.46 -11.65
CA ASP A 56 9.88 4.81 -11.29
C ASP A 56 8.88 3.67 -11.56
N LEU A 57 8.98 3.01 -12.71
CA LEU A 57 8.11 1.87 -13.05
C LEU A 57 8.26 0.74 -12.03
N PHE A 58 9.49 0.34 -11.72
CA PHE A 58 9.72 -0.78 -10.80
C PHE A 58 9.47 -0.41 -9.34
N GLN A 59 9.64 0.85 -8.95
CA GLN A 59 9.17 1.34 -7.65
C GLN A 59 7.66 1.20 -7.53
N LYS A 60 6.89 1.73 -8.49
CA LYS A 60 5.41 1.66 -8.47
C LYS A 60 4.90 0.22 -8.47
N LEU A 61 5.51 -0.65 -9.26
CA LEU A 61 5.14 -2.07 -9.32
C LEU A 61 5.50 -2.82 -8.03
N GLY A 62 6.69 -2.59 -7.48
CA GLY A 62 7.14 -3.17 -6.21
C GLY A 62 6.31 -2.70 -5.03
N ASP A 63 6.11 -1.38 -4.91
CA ASP A 63 5.33 -0.77 -3.84
C ASP A 63 3.87 -1.22 -3.86
N SER A 64 3.24 -1.25 -5.05
CA SER A 64 1.88 -1.76 -5.19
C SER A 64 1.79 -3.25 -4.82
N SER A 65 2.73 -4.08 -5.29
CA SER A 65 2.72 -5.50 -4.97
C SER A 65 2.88 -5.74 -3.48
N TYR A 66 3.79 -5.01 -2.83
CA TYR A 66 4.03 -5.08 -1.40
C TYR A 66 2.82 -4.61 -0.57
N GLN A 67 2.19 -3.50 -0.95
CA GLN A 67 1.00 -2.96 -0.26
C GLN A 67 -0.23 -3.88 -0.33
N HIS A 68 -0.28 -4.80 -1.29
CA HIS A 68 -1.37 -5.77 -1.45
C HIS A 68 -0.95 -7.19 -1.05
N ASP A 69 0.08 -7.33 -0.22
CA ASP A 69 0.61 -8.60 0.31
C ASP A 69 1.06 -9.60 -0.77
N LYS A 70 1.32 -9.15 -2.00
CA LYS A 70 1.84 -9.97 -3.09
C LYS A 70 3.37 -9.98 -3.03
N LEU A 71 3.90 -10.51 -1.93
CA LEU A 71 5.33 -10.42 -1.59
C LEU A 71 6.24 -11.15 -2.58
N GLU A 72 5.80 -12.28 -3.15
CA GLU A 72 6.53 -12.95 -4.24
C GLU A 72 6.71 -12.02 -5.44
N LYS A 73 5.63 -11.37 -5.88
CA LYS A 73 5.65 -10.41 -7.00
C LYS A 73 6.44 -9.15 -6.65
N ALA A 74 6.36 -8.69 -5.39
CA ALA A 74 7.15 -7.57 -4.91
C ALA A 74 8.65 -7.89 -4.97
N ALA A 75 9.06 -9.10 -4.58
CA ALA A 75 10.44 -9.54 -4.68
C ALA A 75 10.97 -9.45 -6.13
N ASP A 76 10.18 -9.90 -7.12
CA ASP A 76 10.55 -9.81 -8.54
C ASP A 76 10.74 -8.37 -9.03
N TRP A 77 9.82 -7.47 -8.66
CA TRP A 77 9.91 -6.06 -9.06
C TRP A 77 11.05 -5.33 -8.38
N TYR A 78 11.26 -5.59 -7.08
CA TYR A 78 12.38 -5.02 -6.35
C TYR A 78 13.72 -5.57 -6.86
N ASP A 79 13.81 -6.83 -7.29
CA ASP A 79 15.04 -7.35 -7.89
C ASP A 79 15.41 -6.57 -9.16
N LYS A 80 14.42 -6.32 -10.02
CA LYS A 80 14.60 -5.49 -11.22
C LYS A 80 14.96 -4.05 -10.88
N LEU A 81 14.36 -3.47 -9.83
CA LEU A 81 14.69 -2.14 -9.34
C LEU A 81 16.14 -2.05 -8.85
N PHE A 82 16.57 -3.00 -8.00
CA PHE A 82 17.91 -3.06 -7.42
C PHE A 82 19.00 -3.41 -8.44
N ALA A 83 18.63 -4.04 -9.56
CA ALA A 83 19.51 -4.23 -10.71
C ALA A 83 19.77 -2.92 -11.47
N MET A 84 18.86 -1.92 -11.39
CA MET A 84 19.03 -0.62 -12.03
C MET A 84 19.76 0.38 -11.14
N THR A 85 19.47 0.39 -9.84
CA THR A 85 20.10 1.30 -8.89
C THR A 85 20.02 0.78 -7.46
N SER A 86 21.04 1.10 -6.67
CA SER A 86 20.99 0.96 -5.21
C SER A 86 20.91 2.31 -4.49
N ASP A 87 20.84 3.43 -5.23
CA ASP A 87 20.62 4.72 -4.62
C ASP A 87 19.15 4.97 -4.33
N LEU A 88 18.62 4.18 -3.39
CA LEU A 88 17.23 4.21 -2.95
C LEU A 88 17.16 4.56 -1.46
N GLU A 89 15.97 4.98 -1.04
CA GLU A 89 15.66 5.18 0.37
C GLU A 89 15.73 3.85 1.16
N PRO A 90 16.03 3.89 2.47
CA PRO A 90 16.11 2.69 3.30
C PRO A 90 14.87 1.80 3.23
N VAL A 91 13.67 2.38 3.06
CA VAL A 91 12.40 1.64 2.98
C VAL A 91 12.43 0.56 1.89
N TYR A 92 13.03 0.84 0.72
CA TYR A 92 13.11 -0.12 -0.37
C TYR A 92 14.00 -1.33 -0.04
N TYR A 93 15.05 -1.13 0.76
CA TYR A 93 15.90 -2.21 1.23
C TYR A 93 15.16 -3.14 2.20
N TYR A 94 14.38 -2.57 3.12
CA TYR A 94 13.60 -3.34 4.08
C TYR A 94 12.48 -4.13 3.39
N ARG A 95 11.66 -3.45 2.55
CA ARG A 95 10.57 -4.10 1.81
C ARG A 95 11.09 -5.20 0.90
N TYR A 96 12.24 -5.00 0.26
CA TYR A 96 12.83 -6.02 -0.59
C TYR A 96 13.33 -7.22 0.23
N ALA A 97 14.06 -6.98 1.33
CA ALA A 97 14.52 -8.05 2.20
C ALA A 97 13.36 -8.86 2.81
N GLU A 98 12.27 -8.21 3.22
CA GLU A 98 11.07 -8.88 3.71
C GLU A 98 10.41 -9.73 2.63
N SER A 99 10.24 -9.18 1.43
CA SER A 99 9.69 -9.90 0.28
C SER A 99 10.54 -11.13 -0.07
N LEU A 100 11.87 -11.01 0.00
CA LEU A 100 12.81 -12.12 -0.21
C LEU A 100 12.69 -13.21 0.87
N ARG A 101 12.52 -12.82 2.14
CA ARG A 101 12.32 -13.77 3.25
C ARG A 101 11.01 -14.54 3.10
N PHE A 102 9.94 -13.88 2.64
CA PHE A 102 8.66 -14.53 2.35
C PHE A 102 8.82 -15.68 1.34
N ILE A 103 9.66 -15.49 0.32
CA ILE A 103 9.99 -16.54 -0.67
C ILE A 103 11.22 -17.38 -0.30
N CYS A 104 11.59 -17.42 0.98
CA CYS A 104 12.71 -18.19 1.53
C CYS A 104 14.11 -17.86 0.95
N GLN A 105 14.29 -16.74 0.27
CA GLN A 105 15.59 -16.25 -0.21
C GLN A 105 16.35 -15.48 0.88
N ASN A 106 16.57 -16.11 2.02
CA ASN A 106 17.11 -15.46 3.23
C ASN A 106 18.52 -14.88 3.04
N GLU A 107 19.41 -15.60 2.35
CA GLU A 107 20.77 -15.11 2.07
C GLU A 107 20.76 -13.81 1.25
N LYS A 108 19.89 -13.74 0.24
CA LYS A 108 19.72 -12.54 -0.58
C LYS A 108 19.14 -11.39 0.24
N ALA A 109 18.17 -11.68 1.11
CA ALA A 109 17.59 -10.68 2.01
C ALA A 109 18.65 -10.06 2.93
N ASP A 110 19.48 -10.90 3.55
CA ASP A 110 20.53 -10.43 4.45
C ASP A 110 21.60 -9.62 3.70
N ALA A 111 21.96 -10.02 2.48
CA ALA A 111 22.86 -9.25 1.63
C ALA A 111 22.32 -7.85 1.29
N ILE A 112 21.01 -7.70 1.08
CA ILE A 112 20.37 -6.39 0.85
C ILE A 112 20.46 -5.53 2.11
N ILE A 113 20.17 -6.07 3.30
CA ILE A 113 20.29 -5.33 4.55
C ILE A 113 21.75 -4.92 4.84
N GLU A 114 22.73 -5.78 4.56
CA GLU A 114 24.14 -5.43 4.67
C GLU A 114 24.56 -4.32 3.69
N LYS A 115 23.99 -4.30 2.48
CA LYS A 115 24.19 -3.19 1.54
C LYS A 115 23.70 -1.85 2.12
N LEU A 116 22.55 -1.83 2.80
CA LEU A 116 22.05 -0.64 3.48
C LEU A 116 22.97 -0.18 4.62
N LYS A 117 23.44 -1.11 5.47
CA LYS A 117 24.38 -0.80 6.58
C LYS A 117 25.68 -0.18 6.07
N ARG A 118 26.21 -0.70 4.97
CA ARG A 118 27.40 -0.10 4.33
C ARG A 118 27.11 1.29 3.80
N LYS A 119 25.97 1.50 3.13
CA LYS A 119 25.54 2.82 2.65
C LYS A 119 25.47 3.84 3.79
N SER A 120 24.85 3.49 4.91
CA SER A 120 24.73 4.40 6.06
C SER A 120 26.07 4.74 6.71
N LYS A 121 27.01 3.77 6.80
CA LYS A 121 28.37 4.01 7.30
C LYS A 121 29.16 4.98 6.41
N VAL A 122 29.00 4.88 5.09
CA VAL A 122 29.64 5.79 4.13
C VAL A 122 29.10 7.21 4.27
N ILE A 123 27.79 7.38 4.41
CA ILE A 123 27.16 8.70 4.61
C ILE A 123 27.70 9.35 5.89
N LYS A 124 27.73 8.61 7.01
CA LYS A 124 28.27 9.11 8.28
C LYS A 124 29.74 9.53 8.25
N LYS A 125 30.54 9.00 7.31
CA LYS A 125 31.96 9.39 7.15
C LYS A 125 32.14 10.65 6.30
N LYS A 126 31.12 11.04 5.52
CA LYS A 126 31.16 12.21 4.62
C LYS A 126 30.56 13.48 5.25
N VAL A 127 29.85 13.34 6.36
CA VAL A 127 29.32 14.44 7.19
C VAL A 127 30.32 14.70 8.31
#